data_AF-A0A7R9U0K2-F1
#
_entry.id   AF-A0A7R9U0K2-F1
#
_cell.length_a   1.000
_cell.length_b   1.000
_cell.length_c   1.000
_cell.angle_alpha   90.00
_cell.angle_beta   90.00
_cell.angle_gamma   90.00
#
_symmetry.space_group_name_H-M   'P 1'
#
loop_
_entity.id
_entity.type
_entity.pdbx_description
1 polymer ?
#
loop_
_entity_poly.entity_id
_entity_poly.type
_entity_poly.pdbx_seq_one_letter_code
_entity_poly.pdbx_strand_id
1 'polypeptide(L)'
;DQGLPSGLQKQAALELEEARPESKRTNPPPRFNDASMVKQLESVGVGRPSTYATILDTLYARRYALQKDDVDAVSVGASRDEKSRAAVEQGSKASLQPSLVAFAVVSVLERFFPGNVDTGFTAAMEEALDAVAGGQRKGRDYLR
;
A
#
# COMPACT_ATOMS: atom_id res chain seq x y z
N ASP A 1 5.40 -6.00 -33.34
CA ASP A 1 6.58 -5.17 -33.06
C ASP A 1 7.14 -4.57 -34.37
N GLN A 2 6.28 -3.87 -35.12
CA GLN A 2 6.73 -3.11 -36.29
C GLN A 2 6.89 -1.66 -35.84
N GLY A 3 8.14 -1.21 -35.74
CA GLY A 3 8.45 0.19 -35.47
C GLY A 3 7.95 1.11 -36.59
N LEU A 4 7.92 2.41 -36.32
CA LEU A 4 7.53 3.42 -37.30
C LEU A 4 8.47 3.39 -38.53
N PRO A 5 7.96 3.62 -39.75
CA PRO A 5 8.77 3.61 -40.96
C PRO A 5 9.85 4.70 -40.96
N SER A 6 11.07 4.36 -41.40
CA SER A 6 12.27 5.21 -41.36
C SER A 6 12.29 6.39 -42.36
N GLY A 7 11.23 6.59 -43.14
CA GLY A 7 11.13 7.62 -44.19
C GLY A 7 10.01 8.64 -44.01
N LEU A 8 9.36 8.69 -42.84
CA LEU A 8 8.29 9.63 -42.55
C LEU A 8 8.82 11.08 -42.54
N GLN A 9 8.34 11.89 -43.49
CA GLN A 9 8.62 13.33 -43.54
C GLN A 9 7.45 14.12 -42.95
N LYS A 10 7.73 15.25 -42.30
CA LYS A 10 6.66 16.17 -41.87
C LYS A 10 5.83 16.57 -43.09
N GLN A 11 4.50 16.57 -42.94
CA GLN A 11 3.53 16.93 -43.98
C GLN A 11 3.43 15.92 -45.15
N ALA A 12 4.02 14.73 -45.03
CA ALA A 12 3.76 13.65 -45.98
C ALA A 12 2.27 13.27 -45.96
N ALA A 13 1.66 13.15 -47.14
CA ALA A 13 0.28 12.72 -47.27
C ALA A 13 0.17 11.23 -46.92
N LEU A 14 -0.71 10.90 -45.97
CA LEU A 14 -1.03 9.54 -45.57
C LEU A 14 -2.46 9.23 -45.99
N GLU A 15 -2.68 8.08 -46.60
CA GLU A 15 -4.02 7.57 -46.85
C GLU A 15 -4.56 6.93 -45.58
N LEU A 16 -5.77 7.30 -45.19
CA LEU A 16 -6.47 6.69 -44.07
C LEU A 16 -6.87 5.27 -44.48
N GLU A 17 -6.17 4.27 -43.96
CA GLU A 17 -6.48 2.87 -44.22
C GLU A 17 -7.75 2.42 -43.48
N GLU A 18 -7.83 2.72 -42.18
CA GLU A 18 -8.98 2.36 -41.35
C GLU A 18 -9.13 3.31 -40.16
N ALA A 19 -10.38 3.70 -39.84
CA ALA A 19 -10.70 4.45 -38.62
C ALA A 19 -11.62 3.61 -37.73
N ARG A 20 -11.08 3.13 -36.60
CA ARG A 20 -11.83 2.36 -35.61
C ARG A 20 -12.23 3.25 -34.43
N PRO A 21 -13.52 3.41 -34.12
CA PRO A 21 -13.93 4.10 -32.91
C PRO A 21 -13.61 3.24 -31.68
N GLU A 22 -12.68 3.68 -30.85
CA GLU A 22 -12.38 3.05 -29.55
C GLU A 22 -12.97 3.88 -28.40
N SER A 23 -13.95 3.31 -27.70
CA SER A 23 -14.47 3.89 -26.46
C SER A 23 -13.58 3.47 -25.28
N LYS A 24 -12.96 4.43 -24.60
CA LYS A 24 -12.16 4.21 -23.39
C LYS A 24 -12.93 4.64 -22.14
N ARG A 25 -12.80 3.87 -21.06
CA ARG A 25 -13.25 4.26 -19.72
C ARG A 25 -12.05 4.36 -18.80
N THR A 26 -12.11 5.31 -17.87
CA THR A 26 -11.13 5.37 -16.77
C THR A 26 -11.38 4.21 -15.83
N ASN A 27 -10.33 3.51 -15.45
CA ASN A 27 -10.39 2.54 -14.38
C ASN A 27 -10.19 3.26 -13.04
N PRO A 28 -10.81 2.79 -11.94
CA PRO A 28 -10.46 3.28 -10.62
C PRO A 28 -8.98 3.03 -10.32
N PRO A 29 -8.37 3.80 -9.41
CA PRO A 29 -7.00 3.56 -8.98
C PRO A 29 -6.82 2.10 -8.50
N PRO A 30 -5.70 1.45 -8.84
CA PRO A 30 -5.43 0.11 -8.36
C PRO A 30 -5.32 0.12 -6.83
N ARG A 31 -5.83 -0.93 -6.18
CA ARG A 31 -5.59 -1.15 -4.75
C ARG A 31 -4.11 -1.45 -4.51
N PHE A 32 -3.66 -1.18 -3.29
CA PHE A 32 -2.33 -1.61 -2.87
C PHE A 32 -2.25 -3.15 -2.81
N ASN A 33 -1.14 -3.69 -3.26
CA ASN A 33 -0.60 -4.98 -2.83
C ASN A 33 0.52 -4.76 -1.79
N ASP A 34 1.09 -5.83 -1.23
CA ASP A 34 2.13 -5.73 -0.19
C ASP A 34 3.28 -4.81 -0.61
N ALA A 35 3.85 -5.03 -1.80
CA ALA A 35 4.98 -4.25 -2.29
C ALA A 35 4.64 -2.76 -2.45
N SER A 36 3.49 -2.44 -3.02
CA SER A 36 3.03 -1.06 -3.18
C SER A 36 2.66 -0.40 -1.84
N MET A 37 2.21 -1.18 -0.85
CA MET A 37 1.94 -0.70 0.50
C MET A 37 3.24 -0.39 1.23
N VAL A 38 4.25 -1.27 1.14
CA VAL A 38 5.59 -1.00 1.68
C VAL A 38 6.17 0.27 1.05
N LYS A 39 6.09 0.40 -0.27
CA LYS A 39 6.54 1.60 -0.97
C LYS A 39 5.79 2.85 -0.50
N GLN A 40 4.50 2.73 -0.22
CA GLN A 40 3.71 3.85 0.30
C GLN A 40 4.14 4.23 1.71
N LEU A 41 4.30 3.26 2.62
CA LEU A 41 4.77 3.44 3.99
C LEU A 41 6.14 4.15 4.01
N GLU A 42 7.08 3.68 3.19
CA GLU A 42 8.39 4.31 3.01
C GLU A 42 8.26 5.75 2.51
N SER A 43 7.42 6.01 1.50
CA SER A 43 7.26 7.35 0.92
C SER A 43 6.70 8.38 1.90
N VAL A 44 5.89 7.95 2.88
CA VAL A 44 5.32 8.82 3.91
C VAL A 44 6.14 8.82 5.21
N GLY A 45 7.26 8.10 5.27
CA GLY A 45 8.14 8.04 6.43
C GLY A 45 7.60 7.20 7.61
N VAL A 46 6.57 6.39 7.38
CA VAL A 46 5.95 5.55 8.41
C VAL A 46 6.53 4.14 8.34
N GLY A 47 7.16 3.70 9.43
CA GLY A 47 7.83 2.40 9.51
C GLY A 47 9.28 2.45 9.00
N ARG A 48 9.96 1.31 9.10
CA ARG A 48 11.39 1.11 8.79
C ARG A 48 11.58 -0.27 8.13
N PRO A 49 12.73 -0.54 7.48
CA PRO A 49 12.99 -1.86 6.87
C PRO A 49 12.77 -3.04 7.82
N SER A 50 12.97 -2.84 9.12
CA SER A 50 12.72 -3.83 10.18
C SER A 50 11.24 -4.01 10.57
N THR A 51 10.35 -3.09 10.19
CA THR A 51 8.95 -3.07 10.68
C THR A 51 7.91 -3.26 9.59
N TYR A 52 8.23 -3.03 8.31
CA TYR A 52 7.25 -3.14 7.21
C TYR A 52 6.52 -4.49 7.16
N ALA A 53 7.27 -5.60 7.21
CA ALA A 53 6.69 -6.94 7.22
C ALA A 53 5.79 -7.15 8.45
N THR A 54 6.25 -6.72 9.64
CA THR A 54 5.50 -6.87 10.90
C THR A 54 4.21 -6.03 10.91
N ILE A 55 4.22 -4.83 10.30
CA ILE A 55 3.03 -3.99 10.16
C ILE A 55 1.98 -4.72 9.32
N LEU A 56 2.36 -5.21 8.14
CA LEU A 56 1.46 -5.96 7.26
C LEU A 56 0.94 -7.23 7.94
N ASP A 57 1.83 -8.03 8.52
CA ASP A 57 1.47 -9.24 9.28
C ASP A 57 0.46 -8.95 10.38
N THR A 58 0.64 -7.84 11.11
CA THR A 58 -0.27 -7.44 12.18
C THR A 58 -1.64 -7.03 11.63
N LEU A 59 -1.67 -6.25 10.54
CA LEU A 59 -2.92 -5.86 9.87
C LEU A 59 -3.70 -7.09 9.39
N TYR A 60 -2.99 -8.07 8.82
CA TYR A 60 -3.58 -9.34 8.42
C TYR A 60 -4.04 -10.15 9.62
N ALA A 61 -3.18 -10.37 10.63
CA ALA A 61 -3.46 -11.19 11.81
C ALA A 61 -4.68 -10.70 12.58
N ARG A 62 -4.84 -9.38 12.67
CA ARG A 62 -5.99 -8.74 13.33
C ARG A 62 -7.20 -8.55 12.42
N ARG A 63 -7.16 -9.07 11.19
CA ARG A 63 -8.26 -8.99 10.20
C ARG A 63 -8.66 -7.55 9.86
N TYR A 64 -7.73 -6.61 9.91
CA TYR A 64 -7.94 -5.25 9.40
C TYR A 64 -7.74 -5.18 7.89
N ALA A 65 -6.76 -5.93 7.38
CA ALA A 65 -6.58 -6.19 5.95
C ALA A 65 -6.88 -7.66 5.65
N LEU A 66 -7.47 -7.90 4.50
CA LEU A 66 -7.76 -9.23 3.94
C LEU A 66 -7.03 -9.35 2.60
N GLN A 67 -6.48 -10.53 2.31
CA GLN A 67 -6.04 -10.83 0.95
C GLN A 67 -7.25 -11.23 0.11
N LYS A 68 -7.17 -11.04 -1.20
CA LYS A 68 -8.28 -11.27 -2.14
C LYS A 68 -8.86 -12.70 -2.06
N ASP A 69 -8.10 -13.67 -1.58
CA ASP A 69 -8.55 -15.06 -1.42
C ASP A 69 -9.34 -15.30 -0.11
N ASP A 70 -9.24 -14.38 0.87
CA ASP A 70 -9.93 -14.47 2.16
C ASP A 70 -11.36 -13.89 2.15
N VAL A 71 -11.68 -13.01 1.18
CA VAL A 71 -13.02 -12.36 1.12
C VAL A 71 -14.13 -13.32 0.69
N ASP A 72 -13.78 -14.42 0.04
CA ASP A 72 -14.72 -15.52 -0.26
C ASP A 72 -14.89 -16.49 0.92
N ALA A 73 -14.08 -16.34 1.99
CA ALA A 73 -14.06 -17.20 3.18
C ALA A 73 -14.70 -16.57 4.44
N VAL A 74 -15.42 -15.45 4.32
CA VAL A 74 -16.25 -14.88 5.41
C VAL A 74 -17.52 -15.74 5.65
N SER A 75 -17.37 -17.04 5.51
CA SER A 75 -18.30 -18.08 5.94
C SER A 75 -17.47 -19.14 6.65
N VAL A 76 -17.52 -19.11 7.99
CA VAL A 76 -17.03 -20.14 8.92
C VAL A 76 -15.50 -20.15 9.12
N GLY A 77 -15.10 -20.13 10.39
CA GLY A 77 -13.72 -19.88 10.81
C GLY A 77 -12.70 -20.85 10.21
N ALA A 78 -11.68 -20.29 9.56
CA ALA A 78 -10.50 -21.01 9.14
C ALA A 78 -9.29 -20.52 9.93
N SER A 79 -8.68 -21.48 10.63
CA SER A 79 -7.34 -21.43 11.20
C SER A 79 -6.32 -21.09 10.10
N ARG A 80 -5.40 -20.17 10.39
CA ARG A 80 -4.34 -19.78 9.45
C ARG A 80 -3.21 -20.79 9.46
N ASP A 81 -2.96 -21.42 8.32
CA ASP A 81 -1.79 -22.26 8.12
C ASP A 81 -0.50 -21.43 7.91
N GLU A 82 0.59 -22.05 8.34
CA GLU A 82 1.99 -21.59 8.40
C GLU A 82 2.56 -21.10 7.04
N LYS A 83 1.88 -21.42 5.94
CA LYS A 83 2.26 -21.11 4.55
C LYS A 83 2.22 -19.61 4.19
N SER A 84 1.60 -18.79 5.04
CA SER A 84 1.39 -17.36 4.81
C SER A 84 2.66 -16.50 5.00
N ARG A 85 3.62 -16.94 5.83
CA ARG A 85 4.83 -16.16 6.17
C ARG A 85 5.85 -16.06 5.04
N ALA A 86 6.01 -17.13 4.26
CA ALA A 86 6.96 -17.16 3.15
C ALA A 86 6.54 -16.27 1.97
N ALA A 87 5.25 -15.93 1.85
CA ALA A 87 4.74 -15.07 0.78
C ALA A 87 5.10 -13.59 0.97
N VAL A 88 5.46 -13.17 2.19
CA VAL A 88 5.79 -11.77 2.51
C VAL A 88 7.15 -11.37 1.91
N GLU A 89 8.11 -12.30 1.83
CA GLU A 89 9.43 -12.04 1.22
C GLU A 89 9.37 -11.93 -0.31
N GLN A 90 8.32 -12.47 -0.93
CA GLN A 90 8.08 -12.38 -2.37
C GLN A 90 6.74 -11.67 -2.61
N GLY A 91 6.71 -10.36 -2.29
CA GLY A 91 5.55 -9.47 -2.33
C GLY A 91 4.33 -10.03 -3.07
N SER A 92 3.28 -10.38 -2.31
CA SER A 92 2.06 -10.97 -2.84
C SER A 92 1.45 -10.06 -3.92
N LYS A 93 1.07 -10.65 -5.06
CA LYS A 93 0.30 -9.95 -6.11
C LYS A 93 -1.14 -9.66 -5.67
N ALA A 94 -1.59 -10.24 -4.56
CA ALA A 94 -2.96 -10.06 -4.07
C ALA A 94 -3.16 -8.62 -3.57
N SER A 95 -4.31 -8.04 -3.92
CA SER A 95 -4.71 -6.72 -3.43
C SER A 95 -5.11 -6.78 -1.96
N LEU A 96 -4.65 -5.81 -1.16
CA LEU A 96 -5.12 -5.57 0.19
C LEU A 96 -6.55 -5.03 0.15
N GLN A 97 -7.44 -5.70 0.88
CA GLN A 97 -8.81 -5.26 1.06
C GLN A 97 -9.08 -4.92 2.53
N PRO A 98 -9.51 -3.69 2.85
CA PRO A 98 -9.90 -3.34 4.21
C PRO A 98 -11.18 -4.11 4.61
N SER A 99 -11.20 -4.65 5.83
CA SER A 99 -12.42 -5.24 6.39
C SER A 99 -13.39 -4.16 6.88
N LEU A 100 -14.65 -4.54 7.11
CA LEU A 100 -15.63 -3.63 7.72
C LEU A 100 -15.17 -3.14 9.11
N VAL A 101 -14.52 -4.01 9.88
CA VAL A 101 -13.96 -3.66 11.20
C VAL A 101 -12.86 -2.62 11.05
N ALA A 102 -12.02 -2.70 10.01
CA ALA A 102 -11.01 -1.67 9.74
C ALA A 102 -11.66 -0.31 9.47
N PHE A 103 -12.71 -0.24 8.67
CA PHE A 103 -13.44 1.01 8.47
C PHE A 103 -14.02 1.56 9.77
N ALA A 104 -14.62 0.71 10.60
CA ALA A 104 -15.18 1.14 11.88
C ALA A 104 -14.11 1.70 12.82
N VAL A 105 -12.98 0.99 12.96
CA VAL A 105 -11.87 1.42 13.81
C VAL A 105 -11.23 2.72 13.30
N VAL A 106 -10.91 2.79 12.01
CA VAL A 106 -10.33 4.00 11.41
C VAL A 106 -11.27 5.18 11.57
N SER A 107 -12.58 5.00 11.34
CA SER A 107 -13.56 6.08 11.50
C SER A 107 -13.63 6.62 12.93
N VAL A 108 -13.50 5.75 13.95
CA VAL A 108 -13.45 6.16 15.36
C VAL A 108 -12.14 6.91 15.64
N LEU A 109 -11.01 6.40 15.16
CA LEU A 109 -9.71 7.03 15.40
C LEU A 109 -9.58 8.39 14.71
N GLU A 110 -10.02 8.51 13.46
CA GLU A 110 -10.03 9.79 12.73
C GLU A 110 -10.94 10.81 13.39
N ARG A 111 -12.08 10.37 13.97
CA ARG A 111 -13.04 11.27 14.61
C ARG A 111 -12.58 11.77 15.98
N PHE A 112 -12.00 10.89 16.80
CA PHE A 112 -11.69 11.20 18.19
C PHE A 112 -10.20 11.46 18.46
N PHE A 113 -9.31 10.95 17.61
CA PHE A 113 -7.86 11.03 17.77
C PHE A 113 -7.13 11.38 16.45
N PRO A 114 -7.58 12.39 15.68
CA PRO A 114 -7.04 12.67 14.35
C PRO A 114 -5.51 12.91 14.36
N GLY A 115 -4.99 13.58 15.38
CA GLY A 115 -3.56 13.83 15.52
C GLY A 115 -2.71 12.58 15.75
N ASN A 116 -3.29 11.49 16.28
CA ASN A 116 -2.55 10.25 16.55
C ASN A 116 -2.46 9.33 15.34
N VAL A 117 -3.41 9.42 14.41
CA VAL A 117 -3.45 8.60 13.19
C VAL A 117 -2.95 9.34 11.96
N ASP A 118 -2.63 10.62 12.09
CA ASP A 118 -1.95 11.38 11.06
C ASP A 118 -0.60 10.74 10.71
N THR A 119 -0.34 10.58 9.41
CA THR A 119 0.90 9.96 8.94
C THR A 119 2.11 10.85 9.20
N GLY A 120 1.94 12.18 9.17
CA GLY A 120 2.98 13.15 9.50
C GLY A 120 3.40 13.07 10.96
N PHE A 121 2.43 12.97 11.88
CA PHE A 121 2.70 12.70 13.29
C PHE A 121 3.48 11.40 13.49
N THR A 122 3.03 10.32 12.85
CA THR A 122 3.66 9.01 12.97
C THR A 122 5.09 9.03 12.41
N ALA A 123 5.31 9.64 11.25
CA ALA A 123 6.63 9.79 10.65
C ALA A 123 7.59 10.64 11.51
N ALA A 124 7.08 11.74 12.10
CA ALA A 124 7.86 12.56 13.02
C ALA A 124 8.24 11.81 14.30
N MET A 125 7.38 10.92 14.79
CA MET A 125 7.70 10.03 15.90
C MET A 125 8.80 9.05 15.53
N GLU A 126 8.73 8.41 14.37
CA GLU A 126 9.79 7.50 13.90
C GLU A 126 11.15 8.22 13.78
N GLU A 127 11.17 9.43 13.21
CA GLU A 127 12.39 10.25 13.12
C GLU A 127 12.94 10.63 14.50
N ALA A 128 12.05 10.98 15.44
CA ALA A 128 12.46 11.28 16.81
C ALA A 128 13.08 10.06 17.52
N LEU A 129 12.56 8.85 17.26
CA LEU A 129 13.11 7.61 17.78
C LEU A 129 14.48 7.29 17.15
N ASP A 130 14.64 7.52 15.86
CA ASP A 130 15.93 7.39 15.17
C ASP A 130 16.97 8.35 15.76
N ALA A 131 16.58 9.60 16.05
CA ALA A 131 17.46 10.57 16.70
C ALA A 131 17.86 10.16 18.13
N VAL A 132 16.95 9.48 18.86
CA VAL A 132 17.28 8.90 20.16
C VAL A 132 18.25 7.73 20.01
N ALA A 133 18.03 6.84 19.05
CA ALA A 133 18.93 5.71 18.77
C ALA A 133 20.33 6.17 18.32
N GLY A 134 20.41 7.27 17.55
CA GLY A 134 21.66 7.90 17.12
C GLY A 134 22.34 8.76 18.20
N GLY A 135 21.76 8.87 19.40
CA GLY A 135 22.33 9.65 20.52
C GLY A 135 22.20 11.18 20.38
N GLN A 136 21.41 11.66 19.42
CA GLN A 136 21.19 13.08 19.13
C GLN A 136 20.09 13.67 20.03
N ARG A 137 19.25 12.82 20.64
CA ARG A 137 18.19 13.19 21.58
C ARG A 137 18.17 12.22 22.76
N LYS A 138 17.83 12.70 23.96
CA LYS A 138 17.59 11.85 25.13
C LYS A 138 16.16 11.31 25.12
N GLY A 139 15.99 9.99 25.20
CA GLY A 139 14.65 9.38 25.17
C GLY A 139 13.71 9.84 26.30
N ARG A 140 14.25 10.12 27.50
CA ARG A 140 13.45 10.64 28.62
C ARG A 140 12.86 12.03 28.37
N ASP A 141 13.56 12.84 27.57
CA ASP A 141 13.09 14.19 27.24
C ASP A 141 12.06 14.15 26.11
N TYR A 142 12.07 13.10 25.28
CA TYR A 142 11.05 12.88 24.25
C TYR A 142 9.72 12.37 24.82
N LEU A 143 9.77 11.58 25.90
CA LEU A 143 8.57 11.00 26.53
C LEU A 143 7.87 11.94 27.52
N ARG A 144 8.46 13.08 27.85
CA ARG A 144 7.90 14.09 28.77
C ARG A 144 7.09 15.12 28.01
#